data_AF-A0A9P5TR22-F1
#
_entry.id   AF-A0A9P5TR22-F1
#
_cell.length_a   1.000
_cell.length_b   1.000
_cell.length_c   1.000
_cell.angle_alpha   90.00
_cell.angle_beta   90.00
_cell.angle_gamma   90.00
#
_symmetry.space_group_name_H-M   'P 1'
#
loop_
_entity.id
_entity.type
_entity.pdbx_description
1 polymer ?
#
loop_
_entity_poly.entity_id
_entity_poly.type
_entity_poly.pdbx_seq_one_letter_code
_entity_poly.pdbx_strand_id
1 'polypeptide(L)' 'MSNLPLFRDPWAKREAWRKSSIFTNRVMIRNLFPGFGIAVVAFTAYVVADNMFFSSQKHETHHH' A
#
# COMPACT_ATOMS: atom_id res chain seq x y z
N MET A 1 -8.72 11.69 -31.16
CA MET A 1 -9.69 11.13 -30.19
C MET A 1 -10.56 10.15 -30.95
N SER A 2 -10.63 8.89 -30.52
CA SER A 2 -11.32 7.82 -31.24
C SER A 2 -12.83 8.10 -31.29
N ASN A 3 -13.36 8.43 -32.47
CA ASN A 3 -14.79 8.53 -32.79
C ASN A 3 -15.43 7.13 -32.93
N LEU A 4 -15.23 6.26 -31.93
CA LEU A 4 -15.91 4.97 -31.89
C LEU A 4 -17.29 5.17 -31.27
N PRO A 5 -18.35 4.53 -31.80
CA PRO A 5 -19.67 4.61 -31.20
C PRO A 5 -19.59 4.11 -29.75
N LEU A 6 -20.04 4.94 -28.81
CA LEU A 6 -20.12 4.58 -27.39
C LEU A 6 -21.09 3.40 -27.25
N PHE A 7 -20.55 2.20 -27.06
CA PHE A 7 -21.36 1.03 -26.76
C PHE A 7 -22.01 1.22 -25.38
N ARG A 8 -23.33 1.33 -25.36
CA ARG A 8 -24.13 1.38 -24.14
C ARG A 8 -24.66 -0.02 -23.88
N ASP A 9 -24.10 -0.66 -22.87
CA ASP A 9 -24.58 -1.97 -22.42
C ASP A 9 -26.03 -1.85 -21.89
N PRO A 10 -27.02 -2.55 -22.49
CA PRO A 10 -28.41 -2.50 -22.05
C PRO A 10 -28.64 -3.10 -20.65
N TRP A 11 -27.71 -3.90 -20.14
CA TRP A 11 -27.80 -4.54 -18.82
C TRP A 11 -27.03 -3.81 -17.74
N ALA A 12 -26.37 -2.69 -18.05
CA ALA A 12 -25.51 -1.98 -17.10
C ALA A 12 -26.23 -1.61 -15.79
N LYS A 13 -27.52 -1.24 -15.87
CA LYS A 13 -28.36 -0.94 -14.69
C LYS A 13 -28.63 -2.19 -13.83
N ARG A 14 -28.79 -3.36 -14.46
CA ARG A 14 -28.98 -4.64 -13.77
C ARG A 14 -27.68 -5.13 -13.14
N GLU A 15 -26.53 -4.87 -13.74
CA GLU A 15 -25.22 -5.26 -13.18
C GLU A 15 -24.64 -4.24 -12.19
N ALA A 16 -25.27 -3.07 -12.04
CA ALA A 16 -24.78 -1.99 -11.18
C ALA A 16 -24.57 -2.42 -9.73
N TRP A 17 -25.39 -3.34 -9.20
CA TRP A 17 -25.23 -3.84 -7.82
C TRP A 17 -23.91 -4.58 -7.60
N ARG A 18 -23.33 -5.20 -8.63
CA ARG A 18 -22.03 -5.88 -8.55
C ARG A 18 -20.87 -4.89 -8.46
N LYS A 19 -21.04 -3.70 -9.03
CA LYS A 19 -20.06 -2.62 -9.02
C LYS A 19 -20.17 -1.80 -7.74
N SER A 20 -20.21 -2.47 -6.59
CA SER A 20 -20.23 -1.80 -5.29
C SER A 20 -18.85 -1.21 -4.97
N SER A 21 -18.83 -0.14 -4.19
CA SER A 21 -17.57 0.46 -3.70
C SER A 21 -16.73 -0.53 -2.88
N ILE A 22 -17.35 -1.55 -2.29
CA ILE A 22 -16.68 -2.55 -1.44
C ILE A 22 -15.88 -3.53 -2.29
N PHE A 23 -16.35 -3.85 -3.50
CA PHE A 23 -15.69 -4.77 -4.44
C PHE A 23 -14.70 -4.08 -5.39
N THR A 24 -14.32 -2.83 -5.11
CA THR A 24 -13.34 -2.13 -5.94
C THR A 24 -11.93 -2.66 -5.69
N ASN A 25 -11.14 -2.82 -6.75
CA ASN A 25 -9.73 -3.29 -6.68
C ASN A 25 -8.89 -2.56 -5.62
N ARG A 26 -9.13 -1.26 -5.44
CA ARG A 26 -8.46 -0.44 -4.41
C ARG A 26 -8.70 -0.98 -2.99
N VAL A 27 -9.93 -1.40 -2.68
CA VAL A 27 -10.28 -1.95 -1.36
C VAL A 27 -9.65 -3.32 -1.18
N MET A 28 -9.66 -4.15 -2.22
CA MET A 28 -8.99 -5.46 -2.20
C MET A 28 -7.48 -5.32 -1.94
N ILE A 29 -6.79 -4.39 -2.63
CA ILE A 29 -5.35 -4.15 -2.43
C ILE A 29 -5.05 -3.64 -1.01
N ARG A 30 -5.87 -2.74 -0.46
CA ARG A 30 -5.72 -2.26 0.92
C ARG A 30 -5.83 -3.41 1.92
N ASN A 31 -6.75 -4.34 1.69
CA ASN A 31 -7.03 -5.43 2.61
C ASN A 31 -6.05 -6.61 2.47
N LEU A 32 -5.26 -6.67 1.39
CA LEU A 32 -4.27 -7.72 1.17
C LEU A 32 -3.14 -7.72 2.22
N PHE A 33 -2.79 -6.53 2.74
CA PHE A 33 -1.73 -6.38 3.74
C PHE A 33 -2.23 -5.65 4.99
N PRO A 34 -2.95 -6.36 5.88
CA PRO A 34 -3.39 -5.76 7.13
C PRO A 34 -2.17 -5.30 7.94
N GLY A 35 -2.17 -4.04 8.36
CA GLY A 35 -1.07 -3.48 9.15
C GLY A 35 0.19 -3.08 8.39
N PHE A 36 0.21 -3.14 7.04
CA PHE A 36 1.39 -2.75 6.25
C PHE A 36 1.89 -1.34 6.57
N GLY A 37 0.99 -0.37 6.74
CA GLY A 37 1.37 0.99 7.10
C GLY A 37 2.10 1.09 8.44
N ILE A 38 1.66 0.33 9.45
CA ILE A 38 2.29 0.30 10.77
C ILE A 38 3.66 -0.38 10.68
N ALA A 39 3.74 -1.49 9.93
CA ALA A 39 4.99 -2.22 9.72
C ALA A 39 6.05 -1.34 9.04
N VAL A 40 5.67 -0.60 8.00
CA VAL A 40 6.57 0.34 7.31
C VAL A 40 7.09 1.39 8.28
N VAL A 41 6.21 2.03 9.06
CA VAL A 41 6.60 3.05 10.04
C VAL A 41 7.57 2.49 11.08
N ALA A 42 7.24 1.35 11.70
CA ALA A 42 8.08 0.71 12.70
C ALA A 42 9.45 0.32 12.12
N PHE A 43 9.47 -0.23 10.92
CA PHE A 43 10.70 -0.60 10.22
C PHE A 43 11.58 0.63 9.94
N THR A 44 11.00 1.71 9.40
CA THR A 44 11.76 2.95 9.15
C THR A 44 12.30 3.56 10.44
N ALA A 45 11.51 3.56 11.53
CA ALA A 45 11.97 4.05 12.83
C ALA A 45 13.17 3.22 13.35
N TYR A 46 13.11 1.90 13.20
CA TYR A 46 14.22 1.00 13.55
C TYR A 46 15.47 1.28 12.71
N VAL A 47 15.35 1.41 11.39
CA VAL A 47 16.49 1.67 10.49
C VAL A 47 17.15 3.01 10.81
N VAL A 48 16.37 4.05 11.10
CA VAL A 48 16.91 5.36 11.53
C VAL A 48 17.63 5.23 12.88
N ALA A 49 17.04 4.49 13.83
CA ALA A 49 17.66 4.27 15.13
C ALA A 49 18.99 3.51 15.01
N ASP A 50 19.04 2.46 14.19
CA ASP A 50 20.25 1.66 13.96
C ASP A 50 21.35 2.46 13.27
N ASN A 51 21.00 3.21 12.22
CA ASN A 51 21.99 4.02 11.50
C ASN A 51 22.54 5.20 12.31
N MET A 52 21.73 5.82 13.19
CA MET A 52 22.16 7.02 13.91
C MET A 52 22.70 6.73 15.32
N PHE A 53 22.06 5.83 16.07
CA PHE A 53 22.42 5.59 17.47
C PHE A 53 23.26 4.32 17.65
N PHE A 54 22.87 3.20 17.03
CA PHE A 54 23.61 1.94 17.18
C PHE A 54 24.90 1.88 16.35
N SER A 55 24.97 2.55 15.19
CA SER A 55 26.21 2.67 14.42
C SER A 55 27.29 3.49 15.14
N SER A 56 26.93 4.52 15.91
CA SER A 56 27.89 5.26 16.75
C SER A 56 28.45 4.39 17.88
N GLN A 57 27.62 3.54 18.51
CA GLN A 57 28.12 2.59 19.53
C GLN A 57 29.02 1.49 18.95
N LYS A 58 28.75 1.01 17.74
CA LYS A 58 29.59 -0.03 17.09
C LYS A 58 31.03 0.45 16.86
N HIS A 59 31.26 1.74 16.59
CA HIS A 59 32.61 2.29 16.44
C HIS A 59 33.40 2.35 17.76
N GLU A 60 32.74 2.57 18.91
CA GLU A 60 33.40 2.66 20.23
C GLU A 60 33.89 1.28 20.72
N THR A 61 33.16 0.19 20.39
CA THR A 61 33.47 -1.17 20.89
C THR A 61 34.61 -1.87 20.15
N HIS A 62 35.07 -1.34 19.01
CA HIS A 62 36.20 -1.90 18.24
C HIS A 62 37.58 -1.32 18.64
N HIS A 63 37.64 -0.48 19.68
CA HIS A 63 38.88 0.13 20.19
C HIS A 63 39.41 -0.52 21.50
N HIS A 64 39.09 -1.80 21.74
CA HIS A 64 39.70 -2.63 22.78
C HIS A 64 40.21 -3.96 22.23
#